data_AF-A0AAD7GHV0-F1
#
_entry.id   AF-A0AAD7GHV0-F1
#
_cell.length_a   1.000
_cell.length_b   1.000
_cell.length_c   1.000
_cell.angle_alpha   90.00
_cell.angle_beta   90.00
_cell.angle_gamma   90.00
#
_symmetry.space_group_name_H-M   'P 1'
#
loop_
_entity.id
_entity.type
_entity.pdbx_description
1 polymer ?
#
loop_
_entity_poly.entity_id
_entity_poly.type
_entity_poly.pdbx_seq_one_letter_code
_entity_poly.pdbx_strand_id
1 'polypeptide(L)'
;MDDFEGIFDIIILGTGLTESIATAALSKAGFTAAVFEQYGPSWVRAQLSAPSSGNSCAAAPPRPARVFYEKNKLYYGFTNFSAHPVNGKEYPTSEHLFQTFKFMYSRPAIAEEIRTISEFSRDVFRQAGVYKVKQHPNWLKMNIEKMDIVIWHKIGEHEDLKKELLGTGDAELVEDSAEDTFWGIGKNQQGRNELERRWRD
;
A
#
# COMPACT_ATOMS: atom_id res chain seq x y z
N MET A 1 3.64 9.84 -16.31
CA MET A 1 4.92 10.06 -16.99
C MET A 1 5.85 10.51 -15.89
N ASP A 2 6.65 9.65 -15.27
CA ASP A 2 7.21 8.38 -15.72
C ASP A 2 7.53 7.48 -14.50
N ASP A 3 7.61 6.16 -14.74
CA ASP A 3 8.34 5.12 -13.97
C ASP A 3 7.82 3.68 -14.23
N PHE A 4 7.30 3.39 -15.44
CA PHE A 4 6.98 2.01 -15.86
C PHE A 4 7.96 1.43 -16.90
N GLU A 5 8.99 2.19 -17.31
CA GLU A 5 9.90 1.81 -18.42
C GLU A 5 10.90 0.68 -18.09
N GLY A 6 10.77 -0.02 -16.96
CA GLY A 6 11.72 -1.07 -16.55
C GLY A 6 11.22 -2.51 -16.59
N ILE A 7 9.91 -2.75 -16.77
CA ILE A 7 9.30 -4.07 -16.51
C ILE A 7 8.78 -4.74 -17.79
N PHE A 8 8.42 -3.95 -18.79
CA PHE A 8 7.86 -4.43 -20.04
C PHE A 8 8.67 -3.89 -21.21
N ASP A 9 9.04 -4.76 -22.14
CA ASP A 9 9.71 -4.36 -23.37
C ASP A 9 8.81 -3.46 -24.23
N ILE A 10 7.48 -3.66 -24.15
CA ILE A 10 6.49 -2.98 -25.00
C ILE A 10 5.21 -2.68 -24.21
N ILE A 11 4.64 -1.48 -24.39
CA ILE A 11 3.35 -1.09 -23.83
C ILE A 11 2.32 -0.97 -24.96
N ILE A 12 1.19 -1.66 -24.84
CA ILE A 12 0.07 -1.64 -25.79
C ILE A 12 -1.13 -0.95 -25.11
N LEU A 13 -1.75 0.01 -25.80
CA LEU A 13 -2.90 0.75 -25.28
C LEU A 13 -4.18 0.31 -26.01
N GLY A 14 -5.15 -0.22 -25.26
CA GLY A 14 -6.43 -0.75 -25.75
C GLY A 14 -6.54 -2.28 -25.72
N THR A 15 -7.76 -2.82 -25.69
CA THR A 15 -8.04 -4.27 -25.58
C THR A 15 -8.82 -4.83 -26.78
N GLY A 16 -8.70 -4.19 -27.93
CA GLY A 16 -9.30 -4.69 -29.16
C GLY A 16 -8.67 -5.99 -29.67
N LEU A 17 -9.28 -6.56 -30.71
CA LEU A 17 -8.84 -7.81 -31.32
C LEU A 17 -7.41 -7.70 -31.88
N THR A 18 -7.06 -6.51 -32.39
CA THR A 18 -5.73 -6.18 -32.92
C THR A 18 -4.66 -6.17 -31.84
N GLU A 19 -4.96 -5.61 -30.67
CA GLU A 19 -4.08 -5.48 -29.52
C GLU A 19 -3.88 -6.86 -28.86
N SER A 20 -4.93 -7.68 -28.83
CA SER A 20 -4.85 -9.07 -28.35
C SER A 20 -3.94 -9.94 -29.25
N ILE A 21 -4.07 -9.80 -30.58
CA ILE A 21 -3.21 -10.50 -31.55
C ILE A 21 -1.76 -10.03 -31.42
N ALA A 22 -1.53 -8.72 -31.30
CA ALA A 22 -0.20 -8.14 -31.12
C ALA A 22 0.46 -8.66 -29.82
N THR A 23 -0.27 -8.69 -28.71
CA THR A 23 0.23 -9.20 -27.42
C THR A 23 0.62 -10.67 -27.52
N ALA A 24 -0.21 -11.50 -28.18
CA ALA A 24 0.08 -12.92 -28.36
C ALA A 24 1.31 -13.16 -29.27
N ALA A 25 1.49 -12.33 -30.31
CA ALA A 25 2.65 -12.41 -31.19
C ALA A 25 3.95 -12.01 -30.46
N LEU A 26 3.92 -10.95 -29.66
CA LEU A 26 5.07 -10.48 -28.88
C LEU A 26 5.49 -11.47 -27.80
N SER A 27 4.53 -12.10 -27.12
CA SER A 27 4.81 -13.17 -26.15
C SER A 27 5.50 -14.37 -26.81
N LYS A 28 5.05 -14.79 -28.01
CA LYS A 28 5.72 -15.86 -28.78
C LYS A 28 7.12 -15.48 -29.24
N ALA A 29 7.40 -14.19 -29.42
CA ALA A 29 8.71 -13.67 -29.78
C ALA A 29 9.62 -13.42 -28.56
N GLY A 30 9.14 -13.67 -27.33
CA GLY A 30 9.92 -13.59 -26.10
C GLY A 30 9.92 -12.21 -25.43
N PHE A 31 9.05 -11.28 -25.86
CA PHE A 31 8.92 -9.96 -25.26
C PHE A 31 7.86 -9.93 -24.16
N THR A 32 8.11 -9.16 -23.10
CA THR A 32 7.11 -8.85 -22.08
C THR A 32 6.30 -7.63 -22.51
N ALA A 33 4.98 -7.78 -22.60
CA ALA A 33 4.08 -6.69 -23.00
C ALA A 33 2.99 -6.45 -21.96
N ALA A 34 2.72 -5.18 -21.65
CA ALA A 34 1.61 -4.76 -20.81
C ALA A 34 0.53 -4.10 -21.66
N VAL A 35 -0.73 -4.50 -21.45
CA VAL A 35 -1.89 -3.95 -22.15
C VAL A 35 -2.69 -3.08 -21.17
N PHE A 36 -2.91 -1.81 -21.51
CA PHE A 36 -3.68 -0.88 -20.68
C PHE A 36 -4.94 -0.42 -21.42
N GLU A 37 -6.09 -0.64 -20.79
CA GLU A 37 -7.38 -0.17 -21.31
C GLU A 37 -7.76 1.16 -20.65
N GLN A 38 -8.30 2.11 -21.42
CA GLN A 38 -8.81 3.37 -20.89
C GLN A 38 -10.33 3.33 -20.75
N TYR A 39 -10.84 2.96 -19.57
CA TYR A 39 -12.24 3.22 -19.20
C TYR A 39 -12.41 3.47 -17.70
N GLY A 40 -12.82 4.70 -17.34
CA GLY A 40 -13.64 5.00 -16.15
C GLY A 40 -13.09 4.69 -14.75
N PRO A 41 -13.79 5.13 -13.68
CA PRO A 41 -13.21 5.27 -12.35
C PRO A 41 -13.34 4.02 -11.44
N SER A 42 -13.07 2.82 -11.96
CA SER A 42 -13.02 1.60 -11.14
C SER A 42 -12.12 0.54 -11.77
N TRP A 43 -11.10 0.11 -11.03
CA TRP A 43 -10.24 -1.01 -11.42
C TRP A 43 -11.02 -2.33 -11.20
N VAL A 44 -11.23 -3.09 -12.27
CA VAL A 44 -11.66 -4.48 -12.21
C VAL A 44 -10.54 -5.31 -12.86
N ARG A 45 -10.02 -6.30 -12.13
CA ARG A 45 -8.99 -7.22 -12.65
C ARG A 45 -9.54 -8.02 -13.83
N ALA A 46 -8.74 -8.13 -14.90
CA ALA A 46 -8.99 -9.03 -16.02
C ALA A 46 -8.91 -10.50 -15.59
N GLN A 47 -9.83 -11.32 -16.10
CA GLN A 47 -9.85 -12.77 -15.92
C GLN A 47 -8.70 -13.43 -16.69
N LEU A 48 -7.88 -14.23 -15.99
CA LEU A 48 -7.03 -15.22 -16.61
C LEU A 48 -7.86 -16.50 -16.85
N SER A 49 -8.08 -16.86 -18.10
CA SER A 49 -8.62 -18.17 -18.46
C SER A 49 -7.47 -19.19 -18.56
N ALA A 50 -7.31 -20.02 -17.53
CA ALA A 50 -6.54 -21.26 -17.62
C ALA A 50 -7.47 -22.43 -17.97
N PRO A 51 -7.00 -23.48 -18.68
CA PRO A 51 -7.83 -24.63 -19.03
C PRO A 51 -8.24 -25.42 -17.78
N SER A 52 -9.50 -25.85 -17.76
CA SER A 52 -10.08 -26.65 -16.68
C SER A 52 -9.43 -28.03 -16.59
N SER A 53 -8.60 -28.25 -15.57
CA SER A 53 -8.39 -29.60 -15.01
C SER A 53 -9.13 -29.67 -13.70
N GLY A 54 -10.27 -30.37 -13.71
CA GLY A 54 -11.06 -30.64 -12.51
C GLY A 54 -10.20 -31.35 -11.48
N ASN A 55 -10.04 -30.71 -10.32
CA ASN A 55 -9.77 -31.39 -9.06
C ASN A 55 -10.47 -30.60 -7.96
N SER A 56 -11.25 -31.31 -7.16
CA SER A 56 -12.05 -30.80 -6.07
C SER A 56 -11.23 -29.92 -5.12
N CYS A 57 -11.60 -28.64 -4.97
CA CYS A 57 -11.01 -27.71 -4.03
C CYS A 57 -11.32 -28.14 -2.59
N ALA A 58 -10.41 -28.90 -1.96
CA ALA A 58 -10.23 -28.77 -0.53
C ALA A 58 -9.64 -27.38 -0.28
N ALA A 59 -10.27 -26.58 0.59
CA ALA A 59 -9.74 -25.28 0.98
C ALA A 59 -8.33 -25.45 1.55
N ALA A 60 -7.37 -24.66 1.08
CA ALA A 60 -6.03 -24.64 1.67
C ALA A 60 -6.14 -24.36 3.18
N PRO A 61 -5.26 -24.94 4.01
CA PRO A 61 -5.27 -24.67 5.45
C PRO A 61 -5.09 -23.16 5.71
N PRO A 62 -5.68 -22.62 6.79
CA PRO A 62 -5.55 -21.20 7.11
C PRO A 62 -4.08 -20.85 7.32
N ARG A 63 -3.66 -19.74 6.71
CA ARG A 63 -2.29 -19.24 6.82
C ARG A 63 -2.06 -18.80 8.28
N PRO A 64 -0.86 -19.03 8.84
CA PRO A 64 -0.56 -18.54 10.19
C PRO A 64 -0.58 -17.01 10.21
N ALA A 65 -1.17 -16.40 11.23
CA ALA A 65 -1.19 -14.94 11.37
C ALA A 65 0.05 -14.42 12.13
N ARG A 66 0.50 -13.22 11.76
CA ARG A 66 1.53 -12.42 12.42
C ARG A 66 0.92 -11.07 12.79
N VAL A 67 0.64 -10.90 14.07
CA VAL A 67 -0.03 -9.71 14.59
C VAL A 67 1.01 -8.64 14.91
N PHE A 68 0.72 -7.39 14.52
CA PHE A 68 1.55 -6.24 14.84
C PHE A 68 0.67 -5.04 15.27
N TYR A 69 1.10 -4.34 16.32
CA TYR A 69 0.57 -3.05 16.77
C TYR A 69 1.27 -2.59 18.07
N GLU A 70 1.64 -3.53 18.93
CA GLU A 70 2.24 -3.23 20.23
C GLU A 70 3.74 -2.96 20.15
N LYS A 71 4.20 -1.85 20.75
CA LYS A 71 5.57 -1.34 20.65
C LYS A 71 6.66 -2.34 21.05
N ASN A 72 6.37 -3.26 21.95
CA ASN A 72 7.34 -4.20 22.52
C ASN A 72 7.22 -5.62 21.94
N LYS A 73 6.46 -5.80 20.85
CA LYS A 73 6.28 -7.08 20.17
C LYS A 73 6.97 -7.09 18.81
N LEU A 74 7.21 -8.30 18.28
CA LEU A 74 7.69 -8.50 16.91
C LEU A 74 6.79 -7.79 15.91
N TYR A 75 7.33 -7.46 14.73
CA TYR A 75 6.60 -6.83 13.65
C TYR A 75 6.05 -5.43 13.94
N TYR A 76 6.34 -4.85 15.12
CA TYR A 76 5.98 -3.45 15.40
C TYR A 76 6.56 -2.50 14.35
N GLY A 77 7.68 -2.86 13.71
CA GLY A 77 8.21 -2.14 12.57
C GLY A 77 7.21 -1.91 11.43
N PHE A 78 6.16 -2.73 11.30
CA PHE A 78 5.15 -2.60 10.24
C PHE A 78 4.05 -1.57 10.53
N THR A 79 3.88 -1.11 11.78
CA THR A 79 2.93 0.00 12.03
C THR A 79 3.50 1.34 11.59
N ASN A 80 2.65 2.26 11.13
CA ASN A 80 3.05 3.63 10.80
C ASN A 80 3.63 4.41 11.99
N PHE A 81 3.39 3.93 13.22
CA PHE A 81 3.82 4.57 14.45
C PHE A 81 5.26 4.22 14.85
N SER A 82 5.88 3.22 14.20
CA SER A 82 7.25 2.79 14.47
C SER A 82 8.27 3.89 14.12
N ALA A 83 9.35 4.00 14.89
CA ALA A 83 10.43 4.97 14.69
C ALA A 83 11.37 4.59 13.52
N HIS A 84 10.80 4.51 12.31
CA HIS A 84 11.51 4.29 11.06
C HIS A 84 11.32 5.53 10.18
N PRO A 85 12.33 6.42 10.09
CA PRO A 85 12.22 7.64 9.30
C PRO A 85 12.02 7.34 7.81
N VAL A 86 11.24 8.14 7.11
CA VAL A 86 10.91 7.91 5.69
C VAL A 86 11.17 9.15 4.84
N ASN A 87 11.23 8.96 3.52
CA ASN A 87 11.52 9.99 2.53
C ASN A 87 12.85 10.69 2.81
N GLY A 88 13.94 9.91 2.79
CA GLY A 88 15.28 10.43 3.04
C GLY A 88 15.49 10.93 4.47
N LYS A 89 14.75 10.37 5.43
CA LYS A 89 14.74 10.74 6.86
C LYS A 89 14.13 12.12 7.17
N GLU A 90 13.43 12.74 6.22
CA GLU A 90 12.75 14.03 6.44
C GLU A 90 11.55 13.92 7.39
N TYR A 91 10.96 12.72 7.48
CA TYR A 91 9.81 12.41 8.31
C TYR A 91 10.19 11.35 9.34
N PRO A 92 10.10 11.64 10.66
CA PRO A 92 10.53 10.71 11.71
C PRO A 92 9.84 9.34 11.68
N THR A 93 8.59 9.29 11.22
CA THR A 93 7.83 8.05 11.01
C THR A 93 6.93 8.15 9.78
N SER A 94 6.47 7.00 9.30
CA SER A 94 5.43 6.88 8.27
C SER A 94 4.16 7.67 8.59
N GLU A 95 3.77 7.73 9.88
CA GLU A 95 2.63 8.52 10.33
C GLU A 95 2.82 10.02 10.02
N HIS A 96 4.05 10.54 10.13
CA HIS A 96 4.31 11.95 9.81
C HIS A 96 4.07 12.23 8.33
N LEU A 97 4.64 11.41 7.44
CA LEU A 97 4.46 11.58 6.01
C LEU A 97 2.98 11.42 5.61
N PHE A 98 2.32 10.38 6.13
CA PHE A 98 0.92 10.10 5.83
C PHE A 98 -0.03 11.23 6.28
N GLN A 99 0.16 11.78 7.47
CA GLN A 99 -0.64 12.91 7.97
C GLN A 99 -0.34 14.20 7.20
N THR A 100 0.91 14.41 6.78
CA THR A 100 1.33 15.57 5.98
C THR A 100 0.65 15.57 4.60
N PHE A 101 0.53 14.40 3.95
CA PHE A 101 -0.13 14.28 2.64
C PHE A 101 -1.57 14.79 2.62
N LYS A 102 -2.26 14.81 3.77
CA LYS A 102 -3.62 15.35 3.88
C LYS A 102 -3.70 16.84 3.58
N PHE A 103 -2.58 17.57 3.66
CA PHE A 103 -2.52 19.03 3.61
C PHE A 103 -1.51 19.58 2.61
N MET A 104 -0.52 18.78 2.20
CA MET A 104 0.66 19.21 1.43
C MET A 104 0.35 20.13 0.23
N TYR A 105 -0.67 19.81 -0.56
CA TYR A 105 -1.00 20.60 -1.77
C TYR A 105 -1.92 21.80 -1.53
N SER A 106 -2.88 21.67 -0.61
CA SER A 106 -3.92 22.69 -0.42
C SER A 106 -3.60 23.65 0.74
N ARG A 107 -2.75 23.23 1.68
CA ARG A 107 -2.45 23.88 2.95
C ARG A 107 -1.00 23.62 3.38
N PRO A 108 0.01 24.07 2.61
CA PRO A 108 1.41 23.76 2.86
C PRO A 108 1.91 24.18 4.25
N ALA A 109 1.40 25.29 4.80
CA ALA A 109 1.76 25.71 6.17
C ALA A 109 1.31 24.72 7.25
N ILE A 110 0.14 24.10 7.09
CA ILE A 110 -0.36 23.05 8.00
C ILE A 110 0.44 21.77 7.81
N ALA A 111 0.78 21.44 6.56
CA ALA A 111 1.59 20.28 6.25
C ALA A 111 2.97 20.37 6.94
N GLU A 112 3.62 21.53 6.86
CA GLU A 112 4.89 21.77 7.53
C GLU A 112 4.77 21.71 9.06
N GLU A 113 3.72 22.32 9.61
CA GLU A 113 3.44 22.23 11.05
C GLU A 113 3.31 20.76 11.50
N ILE A 114 2.53 19.96 10.80
CA ILE A 114 2.34 18.52 11.09
C ILE A 114 3.66 17.76 10.99
N ARG A 115 4.52 18.09 10.03
CA ARG A 115 5.82 17.47 9.86
C ARG A 115 6.76 17.75 11.04
N THR A 116 6.70 18.96 11.62
CA THR A 116 7.70 19.42 12.59
C THR A 116 7.20 19.51 14.04
N ILE A 117 5.91 19.29 14.32
CA ILE A 117 5.30 19.57 15.63
C ILE A 117 5.88 18.72 16.78
N SER A 118 6.28 17.48 16.50
CA SER A 118 6.76 16.52 17.50
C SER A 118 7.49 15.39 16.78
N GLU A 119 8.38 14.69 17.48
CA GLU A 119 8.97 13.43 17.00
C GLU A 119 8.03 12.22 17.24
N PHE A 120 6.99 12.40 18.06
CA PHE A 120 6.07 11.33 18.44
C PHE A 120 4.85 11.26 17.51
N SER A 121 4.70 10.13 16.80
CA SER A 121 3.59 9.84 15.87
C SER A 121 2.19 10.13 16.44
N ARG A 122 1.99 9.92 17.75
CA ARG A 122 0.69 10.15 18.40
C ARG A 122 0.31 11.63 18.49
N ASP A 123 1.28 12.52 18.66
CA ASP A 123 1.04 13.96 18.69
C ASP A 123 0.73 14.48 17.29
N VAL A 124 1.44 13.98 16.29
CA VAL A 124 1.19 14.27 14.87
C VAL A 124 -0.21 13.83 14.44
N PHE A 125 -0.60 12.61 14.77
CA PHE A 125 -1.95 12.10 14.53
C PHE A 125 -3.02 13.01 15.18
N ARG A 126 -2.80 13.40 16.46
CA ARG A 126 -3.71 14.29 17.18
C ARG A 126 -3.82 15.66 16.51
N GLN A 127 -2.69 16.25 16.13
CA GLN A 127 -2.64 17.58 15.52
C GLN A 127 -3.31 17.60 14.15
N ALA A 128 -3.04 16.61 13.30
CA ALA A 128 -3.73 16.47 12.02
C ALA A 128 -5.24 16.25 12.18
N GLY A 129 -5.66 15.62 13.29
CA GLY A 129 -7.07 15.51 13.70
C GLY A 129 -7.74 16.85 13.99
N VAL A 130 -7.03 17.81 14.59
CA VAL A 130 -7.54 19.19 14.80
C VAL A 130 -7.85 19.87 13.47
N TYR A 131 -7.05 19.60 12.44
CA TYR A 131 -7.24 20.15 11.10
C TYR A 131 -8.11 19.28 10.19
N LYS A 132 -8.87 18.31 10.71
CA LYS A 132 -9.66 17.36 9.89
C LYS A 132 -10.53 18.03 8.83
N VAL A 133 -11.17 19.16 9.15
CA VAL A 133 -12.03 19.92 8.21
C VAL A 133 -11.26 20.65 7.09
N LYS A 134 -9.94 20.77 7.23
CA LYS A 134 -9.03 21.44 6.28
C LYS A 134 -8.27 20.44 5.40
N GLN A 135 -8.49 19.13 5.58
CA GLN A 135 -7.87 18.10 4.76
C GLN A 135 -8.27 18.27 3.29
N HIS A 136 -7.45 17.72 2.39
CA HIS A 136 -7.77 17.69 0.97
C HIS A 136 -9.18 17.11 0.74
N PRO A 137 -10.06 17.77 -0.05
CA PRO A 137 -11.46 17.32 -0.21
C PRO A 137 -11.62 15.88 -0.71
N ASN A 138 -10.67 15.42 -1.53
CA ASN A 138 -10.64 14.06 -2.06
C ASN A 138 -9.80 13.09 -1.20
N TRP A 139 -9.46 13.42 0.05
CA TRP A 139 -8.54 12.63 0.87
C TRP A 139 -8.91 11.13 0.92
N LEU A 140 -10.18 10.79 1.13
CA LEU A 140 -10.63 9.39 1.18
C LEU A 140 -10.46 8.63 -0.14
N LYS A 141 -10.32 9.32 -1.27
CA LYS A 141 -10.10 8.69 -2.58
C LYS A 141 -8.61 8.46 -2.87
N MET A 142 -7.73 9.22 -2.22
CA MET A 142 -6.27 9.17 -2.44
C MET A 142 -5.50 8.53 -1.28
N ASN A 143 -6.13 8.31 -0.13
CA ASN A 143 -5.44 7.84 1.06
C ASN A 143 -4.75 6.47 0.87
N ILE A 144 -5.28 5.60 0.01
CA ILE A 144 -4.66 4.32 -0.35
C ILE A 144 -3.35 4.58 -1.09
N GLU A 145 -3.40 5.30 -2.22
CA GLU A 145 -2.22 5.66 -3.02
C GLU A 145 -1.15 6.37 -2.15
N LYS A 146 -1.58 7.26 -1.26
CA LYS A 146 -0.65 7.94 -0.35
C LYS A 146 -0.05 7.02 0.70
N MET A 147 -0.76 5.98 1.12
CA MET A 147 -0.19 4.95 1.99
C MET A 147 0.82 4.08 1.22
N ASP A 148 0.54 3.74 -0.03
CA ASP A 148 1.47 2.96 -0.87
C ASP A 148 2.82 3.68 -1.00
N ILE A 149 2.80 5.00 -1.23
CA ILE A 149 4.01 5.83 -1.25
C ILE A 149 4.74 5.79 0.11
N VAL A 150 4.01 5.90 1.22
CA VAL A 150 4.59 5.86 2.57
C VAL A 150 5.27 4.52 2.85
N ILE A 151 4.62 3.41 2.49
CA ILE A 151 5.15 2.07 2.71
C ILE A 151 6.32 1.79 1.77
N TRP A 152 6.26 2.26 0.53
CA TRP A 152 7.37 2.17 -0.42
C TRP A 152 8.63 2.84 0.12
N HIS A 153 8.53 4.07 0.63
CA HIS A 153 9.67 4.73 1.28
C HIS A 153 10.16 3.93 2.49
N LYS A 154 9.24 3.45 3.32
CA LYS A 154 9.60 2.72 4.53
C LYS A 154 10.34 1.41 4.24
N ILE A 155 9.82 0.57 3.35
CA ILE A 155 10.46 -0.70 3.03
C ILE A 155 11.73 -0.50 2.20
N GLY A 156 11.77 0.53 1.34
CA GLY A 156 12.93 0.87 0.52
C GLY A 156 14.11 1.42 1.33
N GLU A 157 13.84 2.13 2.43
CA GLU A 157 14.87 2.76 3.26
C GLU A 157 15.34 1.89 4.44
N HIS A 158 14.60 0.82 4.81
CA HIS A 158 14.86 0.00 6.01
C HIS A 158 15.00 -1.49 5.69
N GLU A 159 16.24 -1.93 5.48
CA GLU A 159 16.53 -3.32 5.09
C GLU A 159 16.26 -4.37 6.17
N ASP A 160 16.24 -3.98 7.44
CA ASP A 160 15.79 -4.82 8.54
C ASP A 160 14.30 -5.14 8.45
N LEU A 161 13.46 -4.15 8.12
CA LEU A 161 12.02 -4.37 7.88
C LEU A 161 11.76 -5.23 6.66
N LYS A 162 12.53 -5.03 5.58
CA LYS A 162 12.43 -5.89 4.39
C LYS A 162 12.76 -7.34 4.71
N LYS A 163 13.82 -7.58 5.49
CA LYS A 163 14.17 -8.93 5.97
C LYS A 163 13.11 -9.52 6.89
N GLU A 164 12.57 -8.72 7.81
CA GLU A 164 11.49 -9.14 8.71
C GLU A 164 10.24 -9.54 7.90
N LEU A 165 9.89 -8.75 6.87
CA LEU A 165 8.77 -9.02 5.98
C LEU A 165 8.97 -10.32 5.20
N LEU A 166 10.12 -10.49 4.54
CA LEU A 166 10.44 -11.73 3.81
C LEU A 166 10.46 -12.94 4.74
N GLY A 167 10.92 -12.77 5.98
CA GLY A 167 10.90 -13.80 7.02
C GLY A 167 9.50 -14.24 7.46
N THR A 168 8.45 -13.48 7.11
CA THR A 168 7.06 -13.88 7.39
C THR A 168 6.55 -14.95 6.41
N GLY A 169 7.16 -15.07 5.23
CA GLY A 169 6.71 -15.98 4.17
C GLY A 169 5.24 -15.75 3.83
N ASP A 170 4.47 -16.84 3.81
CA ASP A 170 3.04 -16.80 3.48
C ASP A 170 2.14 -16.40 4.67
N ALA A 171 2.71 -16.18 5.86
CA ALA A 171 1.96 -15.90 7.08
C ALA A 171 1.25 -14.54 6.98
N GLU A 172 -0.08 -14.49 7.13
CA GLU A 172 -0.89 -13.26 7.07
C GLU A 172 -0.38 -12.20 8.07
N LEU A 173 -0.32 -10.92 7.67
CA LEU A 173 0.00 -9.84 8.61
C LEU A 173 -1.31 -9.24 9.14
N VAL A 174 -1.37 -8.91 10.42
CA VAL A 174 -2.61 -8.41 11.03
C VAL A 174 -2.29 -7.17 11.84
N GLU A 175 -2.78 -6.02 11.38
CA GLU A 175 -2.71 -4.79 12.17
C GLU A 175 -3.81 -4.81 13.24
N ASP A 176 -3.44 -5.13 14.49
CA ASP A 176 -4.37 -5.26 15.62
C ASP A 176 -4.54 -3.95 16.40
N SER A 177 -4.88 -2.89 15.65
CA SER A 177 -5.35 -1.64 16.23
C SER A 177 -6.79 -1.81 16.69
N ALA A 178 -7.06 -1.64 17.98
CA ALA A 178 -8.42 -1.76 18.53
C ALA A 178 -9.41 -0.72 17.95
N GLU A 179 -8.91 0.44 17.55
CA GLU A 179 -9.75 1.58 17.14
C GLU A 179 -9.81 1.74 15.61
N ASP A 180 -8.79 1.28 14.87
CA ASP A 180 -8.73 1.44 13.42
C ASP A 180 -9.33 0.24 12.69
N THR A 181 -10.52 0.44 12.14
CA THR A 181 -11.24 -0.59 11.36
C THR A 181 -10.97 -0.50 9.85
N PHE A 182 -10.21 0.49 9.38
CA PHE A 182 -9.84 0.61 7.98
C PHE A 182 -8.46 0.03 7.72
N TRP A 183 -7.45 0.55 8.42
CA TRP A 183 -6.08 0.10 8.26
C TRP A 183 -5.84 -1.23 8.96
N GLY A 184 -6.47 -1.42 10.13
CA GLY A 184 -6.42 -2.64 10.91
C GLY A 184 -7.75 -3.38 11.05
N ILE A 185 -7.78 -4.34 11.97
CA ILE A 185 -8.92 -5.24 12.20
C ILE A 185 -9.95 -4.70 13.21
N GLY A 186 -9.62 -3.65 13.96
CA GLY A 186 -10.49 -3.08 14.98
C GLY A 186 -10.82 -4.03 16.14
N LYS A 187 -11.50 -3.50 17.15
CA LYS A 187 -11.87 -4.24 18.38
C LYS A 187 -12.66 -5.53 18.14
N ASN A 188 -13.48 -5.56 17.09
CA ASN A 188 -14.32 -6.72 16.75
C ASN A 188 -13.66 -7.66 15.74
N GLN A 189 -12.40 -7.42 15.36
CA GLN A 189 -11.63 -8.20 14.38
C GLN A 189 -12.30 -8.32 12.99
N GLN A 190 -13.10 -7.33 12.61
CA GLN A 190 -13.86 -7.27 11.36
C GLN A 190 -13.45 -6.08 10.48
N GLY A 191 -12.38 -5.38 10.84
CA GLY A 191 -11.80 -4.29 10.07
C GLY A 191 -11.16 -4.79 8.77
N ARG A 192 -10.86 -3.86 7.88
CA ARG A 192 -10.45 -4.18 6.50
C ARG A 192 -8.99 -4.62 6.38
N ASN A 193 -8.17 -4.37 7.41
CA ASN A 193 -6.74 -4.72 7.43
C ASN A 193 -5.99 -4.20 6.17
N GLU A 194 -6.35 -3.01 5.66
CA GLU A 194 -5.80 -2.50 4.40
C GLU A 194 -4.31 -2.20 4.47
N LEU A 195 -3.75 -2.03 5.67
CA LEU A 195 -2.31 -1.81 5.84
C LEU A 195 -1.51 -3.07 5.48
N GLU A 196 -2.02 -4.27 5.82
CA GLU A 196 -1.36 -5.54 5.46
C GLU A 196 -1.20 -5.67 3.94
N ARG A 197 -2.25 -5.34 3.18
CA ARG A 197 -2.20 -5.44 1.72
C ARG A 197 -1.03 -4.65 1.14
N ARG A 198 -0.69 -3.49 1.73
CA ARG A 198 0.36 -2.61 1.19
C ARG A 198 1.76 -3.12 1.51
N TRP A 199 1.88 -4.01 2.49
CA TRP A 199 3.12 -4.71 2.77
C TRP A 199 3.35 -5.90 1.84
N ARG A 200 2.34 -6.34 1.08
CA ARG A 200 2.42 -7.54 0.24
C ARG A 200 2.41 -7.30 -1.26
N ASP A 201 1.79 -6.21 -1.68
CA ASP A 201 1.73 -5.78 -3.09
C ASP A 201 3.06 -5.18 -3.55
#